data_AF-A0A0F2NUM8-F1
#
_entry.id   AF-A0A0F2NUM8-F1
#
_cell.length_a   1.000
_cell.length_b   1.000
_cell.length_c   1.000
_cell.angle_alpha   90.00
_cell.angle_beta   90.00
_cell.angle_gamma   90.00
#
_symmetry.space_group_name_H-M   'P 1'
#
loop_
_entity.id
_entity.type
_entity.pdbx_description
1 polymer ?
#
loop_
_entity_poly.entity_id
_entity_poly.type
_entity_poly.pdbx_seq_one_letter_code
_entity_poly.pdbx_strand_id
1 'polypeptide(L)'
;MKAKRQQIGFTLIELMIVVVILGILAAIAVVAYSEYTAKAANNACMFEVRHYVTEVMIALNSPETFGPPPPPSNVSSCLSITPAVNLATPVTGVPNLPGSGTVVCDIPTTSCVRVP
;
A
#
# COMPACT_ATOMS: atom_id res chain seq x y z
N MET A 1 34.82 -43.92 33.61
CA MET A 1 35.49 -42.70 33.14
C MET A 1 34.46 -41.77 32.50
N LYS A 2 34.18 -40.61 33.08
CA LYS A 2 33.22 -39.63 32.52
C LYS A 2 33.95 -38.75 31.51
N ALA A 3 33.59 -38.85 30.23
CA ALA A 3 34.13 -38.00 29.17
C ALA A 3 33.74 -36.54 29.43
N LYS A 4 34.74 -35.66 29.58
CA LYS A 4 34.54 -34.22 29.70
C LYS A 4 34.11 -33.70 28.33
N ARG A 5 32.82 -33.42 28.16
CA ARG A 5 32.30 -32.74 26.95
C ARG A 5 33.01 -31.39 26.86
N GLN A 6 33.79 -31.18 25.80
CA GLN A 6 34.37 -29.87 25.52
C GLN A 6 33.21 -28.93 25.19
N GLN A 7 33.05 -27.88 26.00
CA GLN A 7 32.12 -26.81 25.68
C GLN A 7 32.71 -26.04 24.49
N ILE A 8 32.20 -26.33 23.30
CA ILE A 8 32.43 -25.52 22.09
C ILE A 8 31.55 -24.28 22.27
N GLY A 9 32.10 -23.27 22.95
CA GLY A 9 31.46 -21.96 23.08
C GLY A 9 31.67 -21.13 21.82
N PHE A 10 30.66 -20.32 21.47
CA PHE A 10 30.78 -19.31 20.42
C PHE A 10 31.81 -18.26 20.86
N THR A 11 32.75 -17.91 19.98
CA THR A 11 33.78 -16.93 20.33
C THR A 11 33.21 -15.52 20.25
N LEU A 12 33.69 -14.61 21.11
CA LEU A 12 33.26 -13.21 21.08
C LEU A 12 33.62 -12.56 19.73
N ILE A 13 34.72 -13.00 19.12
CA ILE A 13 35.15 -12.52 17.80
C ILE A 13 34.21 -12.98 16.67
N GLU A 14 33.70 -14.21 16.70
CA GLU A 14 32.67 -14.66 15.75
C GLU A 14 31.41 -13.80 15.87
N LEU A 15 31.01 -13.46 17.09
CA LEU A 15 29.84 -12.61 17.32
C LEU A 15 30.05 -11.19 16.78
N MET A 16 31.23 -10.59 17.00
CA MET A 16 31.53 -9.26 16.49
C MET A 16 31.46 -9.19 14.96
N ILE A 17 31.98 -10.19 14.26
CA ILE A 17 31.94 -10.23 12.78
C ILE A 17 30.48 -10.33 12.29
N VAL A 18 29.67 -11.17 12.94
CA VAL A 18 28.25 -11.33 12.56
C VAL A 18 27.48 -10.02 12.72
N VAL A 19 27.69 -9.30 13.83
CA VAL A 19 27.01 -8.02 14.08
C VAL A 19 27.42 -6.97 13.04
N VAL A 20 28.71 -6.93 12.67
CA VAL A 20 29.21 -6.02 11.62
C VAL A 20 28.54 -6.32 10.26
N ILE A 21 28.46 -7.59 9.86
CA ILE A 21 27.82 -7.98 8.60
C ILE A 21 26.32 -7.64 8.63
N LEU A 22 25.61 -7.95 9.72
CA LEU A 22 24.20 -7.60 9.87
C LEU A 22 23.96 -6.09 9.82
N GLY A 23 24.87 -5.28 10.38
CA GLY A 23 24.81 -3.82 10.29
C GLY A 23 24.87 -3.29 8.85
N ILE A 24 25.78 -3.83 8.03
CA ILE A 24 25.90 -3.45 6.61
C ILE A 24 24.64 -3.85 5.84
N LEU A 25 24.15 -5.08 6.05
CA LEU A 25 22.95 -5.57 5.37
C LEU A 25 21.71 -4.75 5.75
N ALA A 26 21.55 -4.39 7.03
CA ALA A 26 20.44 -3.58 7.50
C ALA A 26 20.45 -2.18 6.88
N ALA A 27 21.62 -1.53 6.76
CA ALA A 27 21.74 -0.20 6.18
C ALA A 27 21.22 -0.13 4.73
N ILE A 28 21.53 -1.14 3.91
CA ILE A 28 21.04 -1.23 2.52
C ILE A 28 19.55 -1.57 2.50
N ALA A 29 19.10 -2.49 3.37
CA ALA A 29 17.72 -2.95 3.40
C ALA A 29 16.73 -1.84 3.78
N VAL A 30 17.09 -0.93 4.68
CA VAL A 30 16.18 0.14 5.17
C VAL A 30 15.71 1.05 4.04
N VAL A 31 16.63 1.52 3.19
CA VAL A 31 16.26 2.42 2.08
C VAL A 31 15.34 1.71 1.09
N ALA A 32 15.71 0.49 0.67
CA ALA A 32 14.91 -0.27 -0.28
C ALA A 32 13.51 -0.64 0.28
N TYR A 33 13.43 -1.05 1.55
CA TYR A 33 12.17 -1.44 2.19
C TYR A 33 11.18 -0.26 2.30
N SER A 34 11.68 0.94 2.55
CA SER A 34 10.85 2.15 2.62
C SER A 34 10.14 2.44 1.29
N GLU A 35 10.81 2.29 0.15
CA GLU A 35 10.21 2.49 -1.16
C GLU A 35 9.20 1.39 -1.52
N TYR A 36 9.50 0.12 -1.17
CA TYR A 36 8.59 -0.99 -1.42
C TYR A 36 7.28 -0.85 -0.63
N THR A 37 7.36 -0.47 0.64
CA THR A 37 6.18 -0.25 1.47
C THR A 37 5.36 0.96 1.00
N ALA A 38 6.01 2.04 0.55
CA ALA A 38 5.33 3.18 -0.06
C ALA A 38 4.59 2.79 -1.35
N LYS A 39 5.25 2.01 -2.23
CA LYS A 39 4.62 1.51 -3.46
C LYS A 39 3.46 0.55 -3.17
N ALA A 40 3.59 -0.30 -2.16
CA ALA A 40 2.52 -1.20 -1.72
C ALA A 40 1.30 -0.42 -1.21
N ALA A 41 1.51 0.61 -0.38
CA ALA A 41 0.44 1.48 0.12
C ALA A 41 -0.28 2.20 -1.03
N ASN A 42 0.47 2.72 -2.01
CA ASN A 42 -0.10 3.35 -3.20
C ASN A 42 -0.97 2.36 -3.99
N ASN A 43 -0.46 1.15 -4.23
CA ASN A 43 -1.21 0.13 -4.96
C ASN A 43 -2.47 -0.31 -4.20
N ALA A 44 -2.39 -0.48 -2.89
CA ALA A 44 -3.55 -0.83 -2.06
C ALA A 44 -4.64 0.24 -2.18
N CYS A 45 -4.28 1.53 -2.07
CA CYS A 45 -5.22 2.61 -2.30
C CYS A 45 -5.77 2.61 -3.74
N MET A 46 -4.94 2.37 -4.77
CA MET A 46 -5.41 2.25 -6.15
C MET A 46 -6.49 1.16 -6.33
N PHE A 47 -6.35 0.01 -5.65
CA PHE A 47 -7.35 -1.05 -5.71
C PHE A 47 -8.66 -0.65 -5.03
N GLU A 48 -8.59 0.06 -3.91
CA GLU A 48 -9.75 0.54 -3.18
C GLU A 48 -10.54 1.58 -4.00
N VAL A 49 -9.86 2.55 -4.61
CA VAL A 49 -10.52 3.53 -5.49
C VAL A 49 -11.11 2.86 -6.71
N ARG A 50 -10.44 1.87 -7.32
CA ARG A 50 -10.98 1.10 -8.46
C ARG A 50 -12.26 0.36 -8.11
N HIS A 51 -12.29 -0.25 -6.93
CA HIS A 51 -13.48 -0.93 -6.44
C HIS A 51 -14.64 0.06 -6.30
N TYR A 52 -14.42 1.19 -5.62
CA TYR A 52 -15.42 2.24 -5.47
C TYR A 52 -15.93 2.77 -6.81
N VAL A 53 -15.03 3.05 -7.76
CA VAL A 53 -15.39 3.54 -9.11
C VAL A 53 -16.24 2.53 -9.86
N THR A 54 -16.00 1.23 -9.70
CA THR A 54 -16.81 0.18 -10.35
C THR A 54 -18.24 0.17 -9.79
N GLU A 55 -18.40 0.34 -8.47
CA GLU A 55 -19.72 0.40 -7.85
C GLU A 55 -20.48 1.67 -8.26
N VAL A 56 -19.81 2.82 -8.18
CA VAL A 56 -20.35 4.12 -8.59
C VAL A 56 -20.73 4.13 -10.06
N MET A 57 -19.94 3.50 -10.92
CA MET A 57 -20.22 3.40 -12.35
C MET A 57 -21.60 2.80 -12.60
N ILE A 58 -21.94 1.73 -11.90
CA ILE A 58 -23.25 1.06 -12.05
C ILE A 58 -24.36 2.01 -11.61
N ALA A 59 -24.20 2.66 -10.46
CA ALA A 59 -25.17 3.60 -9.92
C ALA A 59 -25.41 4.80 -10.84
N LEU A 60 -24.35 5.37 -11.43
CA LEU A 60 -24.46 6.53 -12.30
C LEU A 60 -25.00 6.21 -13.70
N ASN A 61 -24.83 4.99 -14.21
CA ASN A 61 -25.43 4.57 -15.49
C ASN A 61 -26.91 4.17 -15.37
N SER A 62 -27.37 3.84 -14.16
CA SER A 62 -28.76 3.42 -13.93
C SER A 62 -29.36 4.06 -12.66
N PRO A 63 -29.44 5.41 -12.63
CA PRO A 63 -29.78 6.16 -11.42
C PRO A 63 -31.20 5.87 -10.91
N GLU A 64 -32.15 5.55 -11.80
CA GLU A 64 -33.51 5.16 -11.42
C GLU A 64 -33.60 3.80 -10.71
N THR A 65 -32.59 2.93 -10.84
CA THR A 65 -32.58 1.60 -10.21
C THR A 65 -31.81 1.61 -8.88
N PHE A 66 -30.72 2.36 -8.80
CA PHE A 66 -29.80 2.32 -7.66
C PHE A 66 -29.80 3.59 -6.79
N GLY A 67 -30.46 4.68 -7.23
CA GLY A 67 -30.45 5.94 -6.50
C GLY A 67 -29.11 6.67 -6.58
N PRO A 68 -28.85 7.66 -5.71
CA PRO A 68 -27.60 8.41 -5.71
C PRO A 68 -26.40 7.51 -5.39
N PRO A 69 -25.21 7.79 -5.96
CA PRO A 69 -24.02 6.99 -5.72
C PRO A 69 -23.69 6.93 -4.22
N PRO A 70 -23.31 5.76 -3.70
CA PRO A 70 -22.96 5.63 -2.29
C PRO A 70 -21.72 6.47 -1.95
N PRO A 71 -21.61 7.01 -0.72
CA PRO A 71 -20.37 7.60 -0.26
C PRO A 71 -19.27 6.53 -0.17
N PRO A 72 -17.98 6.91 -0.29
CA PRO A 72 -16.89 5.97 -0.12
C PRO A 72 -16.91 5.42 1.32
N SER A 73 -17.13 4.12 1.44
CA SER A 73 -17.17 3.39 2.71
C SER A 73 -16.04 2.37 2.78
N ASN A 74 -15.51 2.13 3.99
CA ASN A 74 -14.38 1.23 4.28
C ASN A 74 -13.01 1.72 3.79
N VAL A 75 -12.74 3.02 3.93
CA VAL A 75 -11.46 3.60 3.52
C VAL A 75 -10.35 3.18 4.49
N SER A 76 -9.53 2.19 4.10
CA SER A 76 -8.53 1.57 4.99
C SER A 76 -7.12 1.72 4.44
N SER A 77 -6.98 1.63 3.11
CA SER A 77 -5.71 1.78 2.39
C SER A 77 -5.50 3.21 1.90
N CYS A 78 -6.60 3.91 1.60
CA CYS A 78 -6.59 5.34 1.36
C CYS A 78 -6.83 6.12 2.66
N LEU A 79 -6.35 7.35 2.71
CA LEU A 79 -6.69 8.34 3.73
C LEU A 79 -8.06 8.98 3.43
N SER A 80 -8.34 9.21 2.16
CA SER A 80 -9.60 9.76 1.68
C SER A 80 -9.83 9.40 0.22
N ILE A 81 -11.10 9.36 -0.16
CA ILE A 81 -11.56 9.17 -1.54
C ILE A 81 -12.62 10.26 -1.79
N THR A 82 -12.52 10.96 -2.91
CA THR A 82 -13.49 11.97 -3.31
C THR A 82 -14.79 11.28 -3.74
N PRO A 83 -15.96 11.69 -3.22
CA PRO A 83 -17.23 11.10 -3.64
C PRO A 83 -17.49 11.41 -5.12
N ALA A 84 -18.02 10.43 -5.84
CA ALA A 84 -18.40 10.61 -7.22
C ALA A 84 -19.74 11.34 -7.34
N VAL A 85 -19.81 12.34 -8.22
CA VAL A 85 -21.01 13.16 -8.44
C VAL A 85 -21.58 13.02 -9.85
N ASN A 86 -20.76 12.67 -10.84
CA ASN A 86 -21.17 12.40 -12.22
C ASN A 86 -20.07 11.64 -12.98
N LEU A 87 -20.40 11.10 -14.16
CA LEU A 87 -19.48 10.33 -15.02
C LEU A 87 -18.30 11.15 -15.59
N ALA A 88 -18.36 12.49 -15.57
CA ALA A 88 -17.32 13.33 -16.16
C ALA A 88 -16.26 13.77 -15.13
N THR A 89 -16.57 13.70 -13.84
CA THR A 89 -15.64 14.05 -12.77
C THR A 89 -14.84 12.82 -12.34
N PRO A 90 -13.50 12.86 -12.41
CA PRO A 90 -12.67 11.76 -11.94
C PRO A 90 -12.73 11.65 -10.42
N VAL A 91 -12.66 10.42 -9.92
CA VAL A 91 -12.53 10.12 -8.49
C VAL A 91 -11.07 10.17 -8.11
N THR A 92 -10.76 10.90 -7.04
CA THR A 92 -9.39 10.96 -6.51
C THR A 92 -9.27 10.29 -5.15
N GLY A 93 -8.20 9.52 -4.95
CA GLY A 93 -7.86 8.91 -3.67
C GLY A 93 -6.46 9.28 -3.23
N VAL A 94 -6.31 9.56 -1.93
CA VAL A 94 -5.00 9.84 -1.32
C VAL A 94 -4.58 8.59 -0.53
N PRO A 95 -3.41 7.99 -0.76
CA PRO A 95 -2.95 6.83 -0.02
C PRO A 95 -2.57 7.18 1.42
N ASN A 96 -2.68 6.22 2.33
CA ASN A 96 -2.10 6.33 3.67
C ASN A 96 -0.56 6.30 3.61
N LEU A 97 0.10 6.88 4.62
CA LEU A 97 1.55 6.79 4.79
C LEU A 97 2.00 5.31 4.83
N PRO A 98 3.17 4.94 4.26
CA PRO A 98 4.17 5.78 3.62
C PRO A 98 3.92 6.06 2.13
N GLY A 99 2.71 5.79 1.63
CA GLY A 99 2.30 6.12 0.27
C GLY A 99 2.44 7.62 -0.04
N SER A 100 2.57 7.93 -1.32
CA SER A 100 2.75 9.28 -1.83
C SER A 100 2.06 9.44 -3.19
N GLY A 101 1.75 10.67 -3.57
CA GLY A 101 0.98 10.98 -4.78
C GLY A 101 -0.51 10.69 -4.61
N THR A 102 -1.29 10.96 -5.65
CA THR A 102 -2.74 10.75 -5.66
C THR A 102 -3.14 9.76 -6.73
N VAL A 103 -4.11 8.91 -6.41
CA VAL A 103 -4.78 8.04 -7.37
C VAL A 103 -5.87 8.85 -8.05
N VAL A 104 -5.88 8.89 -9.37
CA VAL A 104 -6.95 9.51 -10.15
C VAL A 104 -7.58 8.42 -11.02
N CYS A 105 -8.89 8.28 -10.90
CA CYS A 105 -9.67 7.29 -11.62
C CYS A 105 -10.76 7.96 -12.45
N ASP A 106 -10.77 7.66 -13.74
CA ASP A 106 -11.86 8.02 -14.64
C ASP A 106 -12.97 6.98 -14.52
N ILE A 107 -14.16 7.47 -14.20
CA ILE A 107 -15.36 6.63 -14.09
C ILE A 107 -15.72 5.97 -15.43
N PRO A 108 -15.81 6.67 -16.58
CA PRO A 108 -16.39 6.10 -17.80
C PRO A 108 -15.50 5.02 -18.44
N THR A 109 -14.19 5.08 -18.21
CA THR A 109 -13.20 4.13 -18.73
C THR A 109 -12.70 3.14 -17.68
N THR A 110 -13.14 3.29 -16.42
CA THR A 110 -12.63 2.57 -15.23
C THR A 110 -11.11 2.56 -15.10
N SER A 111 -10.43 3.48 -15.78
CA SER A 111 -8.97 3.57 -15.80
C SER A 111 -8.51 4.40 -14.60
N CYS A 112 -7.54 3.86 -13.87
CA CYS A 112 -6.90 4.60 -12.78
C CYS A 112 -5.41 4.70 -13.01
N VAL A 113 -4.89 5.91 -12.81
CA VAL A 113 -3.47 6.22 -12.85
C VAL A 113 -3.06 6.92 -11.55
N ARG A 114 -1.81 6.71 -11.14
CA ARG A 114 -1.22 7.48 -10.05
C ARG A 114 -0.58 8.74 -10.63
N VAL A 115 -0.95 9.88 -10.07
CA VAL A 115 -0.33 11.18 -10.33
C VAL A 115 0.62 11.49 -9.15
N PRO A 116 1.88 11.91 -9.42
CA PRO A 116 2.83 12.25 -8.37
C PRO A 116 2.37 13.44 -7.52
#